data_AF-A0A7C0U0Q8-F1
#
_entry.id   AF-A0A7C0U0Q8-F1
#
_cell.length_a   1.000
_cell.length_b   1.000
_cell.length_c   1.000
_cell.angle_alpha   90.00
_cell.angle_beta   90.00
_cell.angle_gamma   90.00
#
_symmetry.space_group_name_H-M   'P 1'
#
loop_
_entity.id
_entity.type
_entity.pdbx_description
1 polymer ?
#
loop_
_entity_poly.entity_id
_entity_poly.type
_entity_poly.pdbx_seq_one_letter_code
_entity_poly.pdbx_strand_id
1 'polypeptide(L)'
;MPIHGLEWLFIAIILIFLVLWDPEKIPKIAKALAEAKREYEKATSTMQELVEGAVEEPEESDKKLIEIAKELGIETYGKTKEEIKEEILKRAKQREKQVETDAQPQNPVNSVSTTAPSYSGDKK
;
A
#
# COMPACT_ATOMS: atom_id res chain seq x y z
N MET A 1 12.44 53.12 -18.73
CA MET A 1 11.27 53.07 -17.82
C MET A 1 11.77 53.39 -16.42
N PRO A 2 11.13 54.28 -15.65
CA PRO A 2 11.65 54.70 -14.36
C PRO A 2 11.40 53.62 -13.30
N ILE A 3 12.37 52.73 -13.15
CA ILE A 3 12.53 51.86 -11.99
C ILE A 3 13.03 52.69 -10.79
N HIS A 4 12.14 53.37 -10.08
CA HIS A 4 12.58 54.26 -8.97
C HIS A 4 11.70 54.19 -7.71
N GLY A 5 10.64 53.38 -7.68
CA GLY A 5 9.81 53.21 -6.48
C GLY A 5 10.15 51.94 -5.70
N LEU A 6 10.04 50.79 -6.38
CA LEU A 6 10.14 49.47 -5.74
C LEU A 6 11.59 49.07 -5.42
N GLU A 7 12.56 49.48 -6.24
CA GLU A 7 13.97 49.16 -6.01
C GLU A 7 14.51 49.83 -4.74
N TRP A 8 14.16 51.11 -4.54
CA TRP A 8 14.47 51.80 -3.28
C TRP A 8 13.76 51.16 -2.09
N LEU A 9 12.55 50.62 -2.26
CA LEU A 9 11.86 49.86 -1.21
C LEU A 9 12.63 48.58 -0.86
N PHE A 10 13.07 47.80 -1.85
CA PHE A 10 13.87 46.60 -1.60
C PHE A 10 15.21 46.94 -0.95
N ILE A 11 15.89 48.00 -1.39
CA ILE A 11 17.14 48.47 -0.79
C ILE A 11 16.91 48.89 0.67
N ALA A 12 15.83 49.64 0.95
CA ALA A 12 15.47 50.06 2.29
C ALA A 12 15.16 48.85 3.20
N ILE A 13 14.41 47.87 2.71
CA ILE A 13 14.10 46.63 3.43
C ILE A 13 15.39 45.85 3.74
N ILE A 14 16.27 45.68 2.76
CA ILE A 14 17.56 45.00 2.94
C ILE A 14 18.42 45.75 3.97
N LEU A 15 18.48 47.08 3.91
CA LEU A 15 19.20 47.89 4.90
C LEU A 15 18.65 47.73 6.30
N ILE A 16 17.32 47.73 6.45
CA ILE A 16 16.65 47.50 7.74
C ILE A 16 16.99 46.12 8.27
N PHE A 17 16.96 45.09 7.43
CA PHE A 17 17.42 43.76 7.81
C PHE A 17 18.89 43.80 8.22
N LEU A 18 19.81 44.37 7.45
CA LEU A 18 21.23 44.41 7.82
C LEU A 18 21.52 45.12 9.16
N VAL A 19 20.75 46.16 9.50
CA VAL A 19 20.93 46.91 10.75
C VAL A 19 20.29 46.21 11.95
N LEU A 20 19.11 45.61 11.78
CA LEU A 20 18.42 44.89 12.85
C LEU A 20 18.95 43.46 13.03
N TRP A 21 19.56 42.90 11.99
CA TRP A 21 20.02 41.52 11.95
C TRP A 21 21.49 41.44 12.36
N ASP A 22 21.72 40.89 13.55
CA ASP A 22 23.05 40.61 14.06
C ASP A 22 23.71 39.48 13.22
N PRO A 23 24.80 39.76 12.47
CA PRO A 23 25.46 38.78 11.61
C PRO A 23 26.06 37.61 12.40
N GLU A 24 26.31 37.77 13.70
CA GLU A 24 26.81 36.67 14.53
C GLU A 24 25.75 35.62 14.85
N LYS A 25 24.45 35.93 14.69
CA LYS A 25 23.37 34.98 14.98
C LYS A 25 23.18 33.97 13.84
N ILE A 26 23.43 34.36 12.59
CA ILE A 26 23.38 33.45 11.43
C ILE A 26 24.24 32.18 11.63
N PRO A 27 25.55 32.26 11.93
CA PRO A 27 26.38 31.07 12.12
C PRO A 27 25.98 30.27 13.36
N LYS A 28 25.47 30.91 14.42
CA LYS A 28 24.99 30.24 15.65
C LYS A 28 23.75 29.39 15.37
N ILE A 29 22.77 29.95 14.63
CA ILE A 29 21.55 29.25 14.22
C ILE A 29 21.89 28.12 13.24
N ALA A 30 22.78 28.36 12.27
CA ALA A 30 23.21 27.33 11.33
C ALA A 30 23.88 26.14 12.04
N LYS A 31 24.72 26.40 13.06
CA LYS A 31 25.34 25.34 13.87
C LYS A 31 24.31 24.55 14.68
N ALA A 32 23.38 25.23 15.36
CA ALA A 32 22.32 24.56 16.12
C ALA A 32 21.39 23.73 15.22
N LEU A 33 21.03 24.25 14.04
CA LEU A 33 20.23 23.53 13.05
C LEU A 33 21.01 22.35 12.45
N ALA A 34 22.32 22.50 12.21
CA ALA A 34 23.17 21.42 11.70
C ALA A 34 23.31 20.29 12.73
N GLU A 35 23.48 20.61 14.01
CA GLU A 35 23.51 19.64 15.10
C GLU A 35 22.17 18.91 15.25
N ALA A 36 21.06 19.65 15.27
CA ALA A 36 19.72 19.08 15.31
C ALA A 36 19.41 18.21 14.09
N LYS A 37 19.77 18.66 12.87
CA LYS A 37 19.64 17.87 11.65
C LYS A 37 20.49 16.61 11.71
N ARG A 38 21.71 16.66 12.26
CA ARG A 38 22.60 15.49 12.35
C ARG A 38 22.04 14.43 13.30
N GLU A 39 21.43 14.83 14.40
CA GLU A 39 20.78 13.90 15.34
C GLU A 39 19.47 13.34 14.77
N TYR A 40 18.67 14.19 14.10
CA TYR A 40 17.50 13.74 13.36
C TYR A 40 17.87 12.75 12.27
N GLU A 41 18.89 13.06 11.47
CA GLU A 41 19.39 12.20 10.41
C GLU A 41 19.85 10.87 11.00
N LYS A 42 20.61 10.83 12.09
CA LYS A 42 20.95 9.54 12.75
C LYS A 42 19.73 8.72 13.17
N ALA A 43 18.74 9.34 13.81
CA ALA A 43 17.52 8.65 14.21
C ALA A 43 16.69 8.20 12.99
N THR A 44 16.68 9.03 11.95
CA THR A 44 15.93 8.79 10.72
C THR A 44 16.68 7.86 9.79
N SER A 45 18.01 7.76 9.81
CA SER A 45 18.81 6.80 9.04
C SER A 45 18.57 5.40 9.55
N THR A 46 18.44 5.20 10.85
CA THR A 46 17.99 3.90 11.39
C THR A 46 16.57 3.59 10.91
N MET A 47 15.66 4.57 10.95
CA MET A 47 14.30 4.39 10.43
C MET A 47 14.26 4.23 8.91
N GLN A 48 15.14 4.89 8.17
CA GLN A 48 15.26 4.87 6.72
C GLN A 48 15.96 3.59 6.29
N GLU A 49 16.86 2.99 7.06
CA GLU A 49 17.37 1.64 6.81
C GLU A 49 16.26 0.60 7.03
N LEU A 50 15.44 0.78 8.06
CA LEU A 50 14.23 -0.02 8.30
C LEU A 50 13.15 0.19 7.20
N VAL A 51 13.01 1.41 6.69
CA VAL A 51 12.03 1.78 5.66
C VAL A 51 12.56 1.55 4.25
N GLU A 52 13.84 1.68 3.94
CA GLU A 52 14.47 1.29 2.67
C GLU A 52 14.52 -0.23 2.54
N GLY A 53 14.70 -0.96 3.64
CA GLY A 53 14.40 -2.39 3.69
C GLY A 53 12.93 -2.70 3.38
N ALA A 54 12.01 -1.78 3.65
CA ALA A 54 10.58 -1.90 3.28
C ALA A 54 10.21 -1.22 1.94
N VAL A 55 11.08 -0.35 1.38
CA VAL A 55 10.92 0.42 0.14
C VAL A 55 11.72 -0.21 -1.02
N GLU A 56 12.54 -1.24 -0.77
CA GLU A 56 12.87 -2.27 -1.78
C GLU A 56 11.76 -3.33 -1.94
N GLU A 57 10.84 -3.44 -0.97
CA GLU A 57 9.65 -4.30 -1.04
C GLU A 57 8.40 -3.78 -1.82
N PRO A 58 8.27 -2.53 -2.34
CA PRO A 58 7.13 -2.12 -3.12
C PRO A 58 7.14 -2.85 -4.46
N GLU A 59 8.30 -3.05 -5.09
CA GLU A 59 8.41 -3.87 -6.31
C GLU A 59 8.03 -5.33 -6.07
N GLU A 60 8.43 -5.91 -4.93
CA GLU A 60 8.08 -7.29 -4.60
C GLU A 60 6.59 -7.42 -4.24
N SER A 61 6.06 -6.49 -3.45
CA SER A 61 4.64 -6.46 -3.11
C SER A 61 3.76 -6.16 -4.34
N ASP A 62 4.20 -5.31 -5.27
CA ASP A 62 3.53 -5.11 -6.56
C ASP A 62 3.51 -6.38 -7.40
N LYS A 63 4.63 -7.11 -7.47
CA LYS A 63 4.71 -8.40 -8.18
C LYS A 63 3.76 -9.42 -7.57
N LYS A 64 3.73 -9.54 -6.23
CA LYS A 64 2.79 -10.40 -5.49
C LYS A 64 1.34 -10.02 -5.77
N LEU A 65 1.01 -8.72 -5.79
CA LEU A 65 -0.34 -8.23 -6.10
C LEU A 65 -0.76 -8.58 -7.55
N ILE A 66 0.14 -8.43 -8.51
CA ILE A 66 -0.09 -8.79 -9.92
C ILE A 66 -0.25 -10.31 -10.08
N GLU A 67 0.50 -11.11 -9.34
CA GLU A 67 0.43 -12.57 -9.37
C GLU A 67 -0.93 -13.08 -8.83
N ILE A 68 -1.38 -12.56 -7.68
CA ILE A 68 -2.70 -12.85 -7.11
C ILE A 68 -3.81 -12.42 -8.07
N ALA A 69 -3.68 -11.24 -8.70
CA ALA A 69 -4.63 -10.77 -9.69
C ALA A 69 -4.72 -11.73 -10.90
N LYS A 70 -3.58 -12.20 -11.41
CA LYS A 70 -3.52 -13.16 -12.52
C LYS A 70 -4.15 -14.51 -12.16
N GLU A 71 -3.89 -15.01 -10.96
CA GLU A 71 -4.50 -16.26 -10.46
C GLU A 71 -6.04 -16.14 -10.35
N LEU A 72 -6.54 -14.96 -10.02
CA LEU A 72 -7.97 -14.63 -9.99
C LEU A 72 -8.55 -14.26 -11.39
N GLY A 73 -7.71 -14.27 -12.43
CA GLY A 73 -8.09 -13.92 -13.81
C GLY A 73 -8.41 -12.44 -14.01
N ILE A 74 -7.86 -11.56 -13.18
CA ILE A 74 -8.05 -10.10 -13.24
C ILE A 74 -7.03 -9.52 -14.22
N GLU A 75 -7.50 -8.65 -15.12
CA GLU A 75 -6.62 -7.91 -16.02
C GLU A 75 -5.81 -6.86 -15.25
N THR A 76 -4.49 -6.95 -15.35
CA THR A 76 -3.55 -6.06 -14.63
C THR A 76 -2.95 -4.96 -15.51
N TYR A 77 -3.16 -5.00 -16.83
CA TYR A 77 -2.57 -4.03 -17.76
C TYR A 77 -3.43 -2.76 -17.84
N GLY A 78 -2.81 -1.59 -17.68
CA GLY A 78 -3.50 -0.29 -17.76
C GLY A 78 -4.32 0.10 -16.53
N LYS A 79 -4.24 -0.66 -15.42
CA LYS A 79 -4.90 -0.35 -14.14
C LYS A 79 -3.89 0.13 -13.10
N THR A 80 -4.36 0.96 -12.18
CA THR A 80 -3.59 1.38 -11.01
C THR A 80 -3.53 0.25 -9.97
N LYS A 81 -2.56 0.34 -9.06
CA LYS A 81 -2.32 -0.68 -8.01
C LYS A 81 -3.52 -0.80 -7.08
N GLU A 82 -4.16 0.34 -6.81
CA GLU A 82 -5.33 0.47 -5.97
C GLU A 82 -6.54 -0.23 -6.59
N GLU A 83 -6.76 -0.02 -7.89
CA GLU A 83 -7.84 -0.68 -8.65
C GLU A 83 -7.66 -2.21 -8.69
N ILE A 84 -6.43 -2.69 -8.84
CA ILE A 84 -6.12 -4.13 -8.81
C ILE A 84 -6.44 -4.71 -7.43
N LYS A 85 -6.05 -4.03 -6.34
CA LYS A 85 -6.36 -4.47 -4.96
C LYS A 85 -7.86 -4.58 -4.71
N GLU A 86 -8.63 -3.57 -5.11
CA GLU A 86 -10.08 -3.57 -4.94
C GLU A 86 -10.75 -4.70 -5.74
N GLU A 87 -10.28 -4.96 -6.96
CA GLU A 87 -10.84 -6.02 -7.80
C GLU A 87 -10.49 -7.42 -7.27
N ILE A 88 -9.29 -7.60 -6.72
CA ILE A 88 -8.89 -8.83 -6.01
C ILE A 88 -9.85 -9.10 -4.84
N LEU A 89 -10.06 -8.11 -3.96
CA LEU A 89 -10.93 -8.25 -2.81
C LEU A 89 -12.38 -8.55 -3.22
N LYS A 90 -12.86 -7.88 -4.28
CA LYS A 90 -14.19 -8.09 -4.82
C LYS A 90 -14.37 -9.51 -5.38
N ARG A 91 -13.39 -10.02 -6.14
CA ARG A 91 -13.46 -11.38 -6.70
C ARG A 91 -13.25 -12.48 -5.67
N ALA A 92 -12.36 -12.27 -4.70
CA ALA A 92 -12.19 -13.19 -3.57
C ALA A 92 -13.51 -13.37 -2.81
N LYS A 93 -14.17 -12.25 -2.47
CA LYS A 93 -15.46 -12.25 -1.78
C LYS A 93 -16.61 -12.83 -2.62
N GLN A 94 -16.54 -12.74 -3.94
CA GLN A 94 -17.52 -13.35 -4.86
C GLN A 94 -17.31 -14.85 -5.00
N ARG A 95 -16.07 -15.33 -5.04
CA ARG A 95 -15.75 -16.77 -5.07
C ARG A 95 -16.18 -17.46 -3.77
N GLU A 96 -15.96 -16.83 -2.61
CA GLU A 96 -16.44 -17.35 -1.32
C GLU A 96 -17.95 -17.56 -1.31
N LYS A 97 -18.73 -16.67 -1.94
CA LYS A 97 -20.19 -16.80 -2.03
C LYS A 97 -20.67 -17.85 -3.04
N GLN A 98 -19.85 -18.22 -4.02
CA GLN A 98 -20.19 -19.26 -5.00
C GLN A 98 -19.89 -20.67 -4.49
N VAL A 99 -18.88 -20.84 -3.62
CA VAL A 99 -18.59 -22.14 -2.98
C VAL A 99 -19.74 -22.62 -2.08
N GLU A 100 -20.56 -21.71 -1.55
CA GLU A 100 -21.77 -22.05 -0.78
C GLU A 100 -22.97 -22.47 -1.65
N THR A 101 -22.92 -22.31 -2.97
CA THR A 101 -24.06 -22.63 -3.87
C THR A 101 -23.90 -23.95 -4.64
N ASP A 102 -22.71 -24.54 -4.73
CA ASP A 102 -22.45 -25.72 -5.58
C ASP A 102 -22.10 -27.04 -4.83
N ALA A 103 -22.22 -27.09 -3.49
CA ALA A 103 -21.95 -28.31 -2.72
C ALA A 103 -23.20 -29.17 -2.43
N GLN A 104 -23.87 -29.66 -3.49
CA GLN A 104 -24.61 -30.92 -3.43
C GLN A 104 -23.99 -31.95 -4.41
N PRO A 105 -23.32 -33.01 -3.91
CA PRO A 105 -22.66 -34.00 -4.76
C PRO A 105 -23.64 -35.08 -5.26
N GLN A 106 -23.76 -35.24 -6.58
CA GLN A 106 -24.14 -36.51 -7.19
C GLN A 106 -22.87 -37.31 -7.48
N ASN A 107 -22.77 -38.53 -6.97
CA ASN A 107 -21.66 -39.44 -7.22
C ASN A 107 -22.19 -40.73 -7.88
N PRO A 108 -21.78 -41.09 -9.11
CA PRO A 108 -22.24 -42.31 -9.78
C PRO A 108 -21.38 -43.54 -9.45
N VAL A 109 -22.08 -44.62 -9.08
CA VAL A 109 -21.83 -46.05 -9.37
C VAL A 109 -20.49 -46.65 -8.94
N ASN A 110 -20.52 -47.51 -7.92
CA ASN A 110 -19.71 -48.73 -7.87
C ASN A 110 -20.56 -49.92 -7.40
N SER A 111 -20.43 -51.01 -8.17
CA SER A 111 -21.22 -52.23 -8.15
C SER A 111 -20.69 -53.27 -7.16
N VAL A 112 -21.55 -53.80 -6.29
CA VAL A 112 -21.43 -55.18 -5.80
C VAL A 112 -22.85 -55.75 -5.62
N SER A 113 -23.19 -56.72 -6.45
CA SER A 113 -24.35 -57.60 -6.27
C SER A 113 -24.16 -58.46 -5.02
N THR A 114 -25.16 -58.54 -4.15
CA THR A 114 -25.51 -59.76 -3.38
C THR A 114 -26.98 -59.66 -2.92
N THR A 115 -27.85 -60.32 -3.69
CA THR A 115 -28.87 -61.32 -3.30
C THR A 115 -29.49 -61.28 -1.87
N ALA A 116 -30.79 -60.91 -1.81
CA ALA A 116 -31.99 -61.52 -1.14
C ALA A 116 -31.92 -62.21 0.26
N PRO A 117 -33.06 -62.45 1.00
CA PRO A 117 -34.50 -62.22 0.71
C PRO A 117 -35.25 -61.39 1.80
N SER A 118 -36.29 -60.61 1.46
CA SER A 118 -37.73 -60.96 1.51
C SER A 118 -38.25 -61.64 2.80
N TYR A 119 -38.97 -60.87 3.64
CA TYR A 119 -40.04 -61.29 4.58
C TYR A 119 -40.83 -60.00 4.91
N SER A 120 -41.99 -59.66 4.33
CA SER A 120 -43.32 -60.30 4.32
C SER A 120 -43.89 -60.58 5.71
N GLY A 121 -45.05 -59.98 6.03
CA GLY A 121 -45.82 -60.29 7.24
C GLY A 121 -45.99 -59.06 8.15
N ASP A 122 -46.99 -58.20 8.00
CA ASP A 122 -48.43 -58.45 8.18
C ASP A 122 -48.83 -58.60 9.68
N LYS A 123 -49.46 -57.53 10.19
CA LYS A 123 -50.60 -57.48 11.14
C LYS A 123 -50.48 -58.22 12.51
N LYS A 124 -50.42 -57.45 13.59
CA LYS A 124 -51.53 -57.20 14.54
C LYS A 124 -51.09 -56.31 15.70
#